data_AF-G8ZPC3-F1
#
_entry.id   AF-G8ZPC3-F1
#
_cell.length_a   1.000
_cell.length_b   1.000
_cell.length_c   1.000
_cell.angle_alpha   90.00
_cell.angle_beta   90.00
_cell.angle_gamma   90.00
#
_symmetry.space_group_name_H-M   'P 1'
#
loop_
_entity.id
_entity.type
_entity.pdbx_description
1 polymer ?
#
loop_
_entity_poly.entity_id
_entity_poly.type
_entity_poly.pdbx_seq_one_letter_code
_entity_poly.pdbx_strand_id
1 'polypeptide(L)'
;MTAPETTSNSQEDVPRDVRLLHLLLASQSIHHYEDQVPLQLMDFAFRYTRGVLKDAMVYNDYADQGPSSGLTVEDIRLAIAARTQYQFKPTAPKELLLQLASERNKKALPQVMGMWGVRLPPEKYCLTAKEWDLDEDHTDAV
;
A
#
# COMPACT_ATOMS: atom_id res chain seq x y z
N MET A 1 16.27 17.24 -53.90
CA MET A 1 16.90 16.38 -52.88
C MET A 1 16.93 17.18 -51.60
N THR A 2 16.30 16.79 -50.49
CA THR A 2 16.47 15.52 -49.76
C THR A 2 15.23 15.28 -48.89
N ALA A 3 14.73 14.03 -48.86
CA ALA A 3 13.57 13.62 -48.07
C ALA A 3 13.85 13.67 -46.56
N PRO A 4 12.85 13.89 -45.69
CA PRO A 4 13.03 13.69 -44.26
C PRO A 4 13.09 12.18 -43.98
N GLU A 5 14.09 11.80 -43.20
CA GLU A 5 14.38 10.44 -42.78
C GLU A 5 13.20 9.86 -41.99
N THR A 6 12.82 8.63 -42.35
CA THR A 6 11.89 7.79 -41.58
C THR A 6 12.54 7.41 -40.25
N THR A 7 12.22 8.16 -39.19
CA THR A 7 12.64 7.84 -37.83
C THR A 7 11.91 6.59 -37.35
N SER A 8 12.60 5.46 -37.49
CA SER A 8 12.64 4.30 -36.58
C SER A 8 11.33 3.74 -36.03
N ASN A 9 11.06 2.51 -36.46
CA ASN A 9 10.06 1.53 -36.02
C ASN A 9 10.08 1.14 -34.52
N SER A 10 10.54 2.01 -33.62
CA SER A 10 10.73 1.72 -32.19
C SER A 10 9.47 1.92 -31.35
N GLN A 11 8.40 2.47 -31.93
CA GLN A 11 7.11 2.65 -31.25
C GLN A 11 6.20 1.40 -31.33
N GLU A 12 6.51 0.43 -32.19
CA GLU A 12 5.70 -0.78 -32.36
C GLU A 12 6.03 -1.90 -31.37
N ASP A 13 7.18 -1.85 -30.71
CA ASP A 13 7.66 -2.93 -29.82
C ASP A 13 7.20 -2.79 -28.36
N VAL A 14 6.49 -1.71 -28.03
CA VAL A 14 5.96 -1.50 -26.67
C VAL A 14 4.58 -2.17 -26.55
N PRO A 15 4.38 -3.09 -25.58
CA PRO A 15 3.10 -3.76 -25.36
C PRO A 15 1.94 -2.77 -25.17
N ARG A 16 0.76 -3.16 -25.64
CA ARG A 16 -0.47 -2.33 -25.57
C ARG A 16 -0.73 -1.81 -24.15
N ASP A 17 -0.61 -2.67 -23.15
CA ASP A 17 -0.94 -2.34 -21.76
C ASP A 17 0.08 -1.38 -21.13
N VAL A 18 1.35 -1.47 -21.53
CA VAL A 18 2.39 -0.50 -21.13
C VAL A 18 2.06 0.88 -21.70
N ARG A 19 1.67 0.97 -22.98
CA ARG A 19 1.25 2.23 -23.59
C ARG A 19 0.00 2.83 -22.92
N LEU A 20 -0.94 1.99 -22.49
CA LEU A 20 -2.11 2.42 -21.73
C LEU A 20 -1.73 2.93 -20.33
N LEU A 21 -0.78 2.28 -19.65
CA LEU A 21 -0.28 2.75 -18.36
C LEU A 21 0.45 4.10 -18.47
N HIS A 22 1.23 4.32 -19.53
CA HIS A 22 1.81 5.64 -19.79
C HIS A 22 0.73 6.73 -19.98
N LEU A 23 -0.35 6.41 -20.69
CA LEU A 23 -1.48 7.33 -20.86
C LEU A 23 -2.22 7.57 -19.53
N LEU A 24 -2.38 6.54 -18.70
CA LEU A 24 -2.97 6.65 -17.37
C LEU A 24 -2.13 7.55 -16.45
N LEU A 25 -0.81 7.38 -16.43
CA LEU A 25 0.10 8.22 -15.66
C LEU A 25 0.09 9.66 -16.16
N ALA A 26 0.04 9.86 -17.48
CA ALA A 26 -0.11 11.19 -18.08
C ALA A 26 -1.42 11.87 -17.67
N SER A 27 -2.52 11.13 -17.51
CA SER A 27 -3.81 11.68 -17.01
C SER A 27 -3.73 12.22 -15.58
N GLN A 28 -2.79 11.72 -14.78
CA GLN A 28 -2.52 12.18 -13.41
C GLN A 28 -1.40 13.22 -13.35
N SER A 29 -1.00 13.80 -14.49
CA SER A 29 0.12 14.75 -14.59
C SER A 29 1.49 14.20 -14.15
N ILE A 30 1.68 12.87 -14.23
CA ILE A 30 2.96 12.22 -13.91
C ILE A 30 3.72 11.98 -15.23
N HIS A 31 4.71 12.84 -15.50
CA HIS A 31 5.51 12.79 -16.72
C HIS A 31 6.90 12.17 -16.54
N HIS A 32 7.35 12.01 -15.29
CA HIS A 32 8.66 11.47 -14.95
C HIS A 32 8.49 10.25 -14.03
N TYR A 33 8.80 9.07 -14.56
CA TYR A 33 8.83 7.80 -13.84
C TYR A 33 9.90 6.90 -14.46
N GLU A 34 10.34 5.88 -13.72
CA GLU A 34 11.27 4.88 -14.24
C GLU A 34 10.57 3.87 -15.15
N ASP A 35 11.30 3.32 -16.12
CA ASP A 35 10.77 2.37 -17.11
C ASP A 35 10.23 1.07 -16.47
N GLN A 36 10.63 0.75 -15.24
CA GLN A 36 10.17 -0.43 -14.50
C GLN A 36 8.80 -0.25 -13.82
N VAL A 37 8.34 0.99 -13.62
CA VAL A 37 7.07 1.27 -12.90
C VAL A 37 5.85 0.64 -13.60
N PRO A 38 5.68 0.79 -14.94
CA PRO A 38 4.58 0.12 -15.63
C PRO A 38 4.62 -1.40 -15.49
N LEU A 39 5.81 -2.01 -15.53
CA LEU A 39 5.98 -3.45 -15.37
C LEU A 39 5.54 -3.91 -13.97
N GLN A 40 5.94 -3.19 -12.93
CA GLN A 40 5.56 -3.49 -11.56
C GLN A 40 4.04 -3.35 -11.34
N LEU A 41 3.41 -2.33 -11.92
CA LEU A 41 1.96 -2.14 -11.87
C LEU A 41 1.20 -3.26 -12.58
N MET A 42 1.72 -3.75 -13.71
CA MET A 42 1.13 -4.90 -14.42
C MET A 42 1.23 -6.19 -13.59
N ASP A 43 2.40 -6.47 -13.00
CA ASP A 43 2.57 -7.65 -12.13
C ASP A 43 1.63 -7.57 -10.91
N PHE A 44 1.50 -6.39 -10.32
CA PHE A 44 0.52 -6.16 -9.26
C PHE A 44 -0.91 -6.43 -9.73
N ALA A 45 -1.34 -5.87 -10.87
CA ALA A 45 -2.69 -6.03 -11.40
C ALA A 45 -3.01 -7.51 -11.70
N PHE A 46 -2.03 -8.23 -12.26
CA PHE A 46 -2.16 -9.66 -12.54
C PHE A 46 -2.31 -10.48 -11.26
N ARG A 47 -1.40 -10.30 -10.28
CA ARG A 47 -1.46 -10.99 -8.98
C ARG A 47 -2.74 -10.66 -8.22
N TYR A 48 -3.16 -9.40 -8.24
CA TYR A 48 -4.39 -8.94 -7.60
C TYR A 48 -5.61 -9.64 -8.22
N THR A 49 -5.75 -9.59 -9.54
CA THR A 49 -6.90 -10.16 -10.26
C THR A 49 -6.96 -11.68 -10.12
N ARG A 50 -5.81 -12.37 -10.22
CA ARG A 50 -5.71 -13.82 -9.96
C ARG A 50 -6.17 -14.18 -8.55
N GLY A 51 -5.79 -13.39 -7.55
CA GLY A 51 -6.24 -13.58 -6.17
C GLY A 51 -7.76 -13.41 -6.04
N VAL A 52 -8.31 -12.32 -6.57
CA VAL A 52 -9.76 -12.05 -6.54
C VAL A 52 -10.55 -13.17 -7.25
N LEU A 53 -10.11 -13.60 -8.43
CA LEU A 53 -10.80 -14.66 -9.17
C LEU A 53 -10.74 -16.00 -8.46
N LYS A 54 -9.62 -16.32 -7.80
CA LYS A 54 -9.49 -17.54 -6.99
C LYS A 54 -10.48 -17.52 -5.82
N ASP A 55 -10.59 -16.41 -5.10
CA ASP A 55 -11.52 -16.28 -3.98
C ASP A 55 -12.98 -16.29 -4.47
N ALA A 56 -13.27 -15.66 -5.61
CA ALA A 56 -14.59 -15.68 -6.24
C ALA A 56 -15.01 -17.09 -6.69
N MET A 57 -14.09 -17.92 -7.18
CA MET A 57 -14.37 -19.33 -7.48
C MET A 57 -14.79 -20.09 -6.22
N VAL A 58 -14.12 -19.86 -5.08
CA VAL A 58 -14.49 -20.47 -3.80
C VAL A 58 -15.88 -20.03 -3.34
N TYR A 59 -16.26 -18.77 -3.55
CA TYR A 59 -17.61 -18.29 -3.21
C TYR A 59 -18.69 -18.85 -4.13
N ASN A 60 -18.40 -19.00 -5.42
CA ASN A 60 -19.32 -19.64 -6.36
C ASN A 60 -19.54 -21.11 -5.99
N ASP A 61 -18.47 -21.85 -5.65
CA ASP A 61 -18.56 -23.23 -5.16
C ASP A 61 -19.35 -23.33 -3.85
N TYR A 62 -19.20 -22.35 -2.95
CA TYR A 62 -19.97 -22.29 -1.70
C TYR A 62 -21.46 -22.04 -1.93
N ALA A 63 -21.81 -21.25 -2.94
CA ALA A 63 -23.20 -20.94 -3.27
C ALA A 63 -23.95 -22.10 -3.96
N ASP A 64 -23.27 -23.22 -4.27
CA ASP A 64 -23.77 -24.40 -4.99
C ASP A 64 -24.66 -24.04 -6.19
N GLN A 65 -24.29 -22.95 -6.88
CA GLN A 65 -24.86 -22.65 -8.18
C GLN A 65 -24.22 -23.67 -9.10
N GLY A 66 -24.95 -24.76 -9.39
CA GLY A 66 -24.42 -25.98 -10.01
C GLY A 66 -23.50 -25.77 -11.22
N PRO A 67 -22.82 -26.82 -11.71
CA PRO A 67 -21.62 -26.74 -12.58
C PRO A 67 -21.77 -25.98 -13.92
N SER A 68 -22.97 -25.52 -14.27
CA SER A 68 -23.30 -24.68 -15.42
C SER A 68 -23.42 -23.17 -15.09
N SER A 69 -23.42 -22.80 -13.81
CA SER A 69 -23.41 -21.41 -13.36
C SER A 69 -21.99 -20.87 -13.42
N GLY A 70 -21.74 -19.95 -14.36
CA GLY A 70 -20.47 -19.24 -14.43
C GLY A 70 -20.32 -18.25 -13.27
N LEU A 71 -19.07 -17.83 -13.01
CA LEU A 71 -18.74 -16.79 -12.04
C LEU A 71 -19.66 -15.56 -12.19
N THR A 72 -20.35 -15.21 -11.12
CA THR A 72 -21.26 -14.06 -11.12
C THR A 72 -20.53 -12.78 -10.68
N VAL A 73 -21.12 -11.63 -10.98
CA VAL A 73 -20.60 -10.32 -10.54
C VAL A 73 -20.65 -10.19 -9.02
N GLU A 74 -21.60 -10.85 -8.36
CA GLU A 74 -21.73 -10.80 -6.91
C GLU A 74 -20.60 -11.56 -6.20
N ASP A 75 -20.16 -12.69 -6.76
CA ASP A 75 -19.00 -13.45 -6.22
C ASP A 75 -17.71 -12.61 -6.28
N ILE A 76 -17.51 -11.90 -7.40
CA ILE A 76 -16.38 -10.99 -7.58
C ILE A 76 -16.49 -9.81 -6.61
N ARG A 77 -17.68 -9.23 -6.45
CA ARG A 77 -17.91 -8.12 -5.50
C ARG A 77 -17.61 -8.55 -4.07
N LEU A 78 -18.03 -9.76 -3.67
CA LEU A 78 -17.75 -10.32 -2.35
C LEU A 78 -16.24 -10.54 -2.14
N ALA A 79 -15.54 -11.09 -3.13
CA ALA A 79 -14.09 -11.27 -3.11
C ALA A 79 -13.31 -9.95 -2.99
N ILE A 80 -13.73 -8.92 -3.71
CA ILE A 80 -13.12 -7.59 -3.58
C ILE A 80 -13.40 -7.00 -2.18
N ALA A 81 -14.61 -7.13 -1.67
CA ALA A 81 -14.99 -6.61 -0.36
C ALA A 81 -14.17 -7.24 0.77
N ALA A 82 -14.00 -8.57 0.76
CA ALA A 82 -13.21 -9.29 1.76
C ALA A 82 -11.75 -8.81 1.82
N ARG A 83 -11.13 -8.54 0.66
CA ARG A 83 -9.73 -8.08 0.58
C ARG A 83 -9.55 -6.60 0.93
N THR A 84 -10.54 -5.78 0.61
CA THR A 84 -10.52 -4.34 0.88
C THR A 84 -10.42 -4.03 2.37
N GLN A 85 -10.92 -4.93 3.24
CA GLN A 85 -10.92 -4.75 4.69
C GLN A 85 -9.52 -4.70 5.33
N TYR A 86 -8.51 -5.33 4.73
CA TYR A 86 -7.17 -5.43 5.33
C TYR A 86 -6.01 -5.02 4.42
N GLN A 87 -6.21 -4.96 3.09
CA GLN A 87 -5.12 -4.64 2.15
C GLN A 87 -5.13 -3.19 1.66
N PHE A 88 -6.32 -2.60 1.49
CA PHE A 88 -6.45 -1.28 0.89
C PHE A 88 -6.76 -0.24 1.95
N LYS A 89 -6.31 1.00 1.71
CA LYS A 89 -6.65 2.12 2.57
C LYS A 89 -8.17 2.36 2.46
N PRO A 90 -8.94 2.19 3.54
CA PRO A 90 -10.36 2.50 3.50
C PRO A 90 -10.54 4.02 3.35
N THR A 91 -11.75 4.42 2.96
CA THR A 91 -12.17 5.83 3.03
C THR A 91 -11.84 6.37 4.43
N ALA A 92 -11.18 7.53 4.49
CA ALA A 92 -10.68 8.09 5.74
C ALA A 92 -11.81 8.19 6.78
N PRO A 93 -11.73 7.47 7.92
CA PRO A 93 -12.81 7.43 8.90
C PRO A 93 -12.80 8.73 9.74
N LYS A 94 -13.37 9.80 9.17
CA LYS A 94 -13.36 11.14 9.76
C LYS A 94 -13.99 11.18 11.15
N GLU A 95 -15.12 10.50 11.34
CA GLU A 95 -15.83 10.47 12.62
C GLU A 95 -15.00 9.79 13.71
N LEU A 96 -14.39 8.64 13.39
CA LEU A 96 -13.49 7.94 14.30
C LEU A 96 -12.29 8.82 14.68
N LEU A 97 -11.67 9.50 13.72
CA LEU A 97 -10.55 10.40 13.98
C LEU A 97 -10.96 11.62 14.80
N LEU A 98 -12.16 12.17 14.58
CA LEU A 98 -12.68 13.29 15.37
C LEU A 98 -12.99 12.88 16.81
N GLN A 99 -13.56 11.69 17.02
CA GLN A 99 -13.77 11.13 18.35
C GLN A 99 -12.44 10.87 19.07
N LEU A 100 -11.46 10.27 18.37
CA LEU A 100 -10.14 10.04 18.93
C LEU A 100 -9.45 11.37 19.29
N ALA A 101 -9.56 12.37 18.41
CA ALA A 101 -9.03 13.70 18.65
C ALA A 101 -9.71 14.36 19.86
N SER A 102 -11.03 14.26 20.00
CA SER A 102 -11.73 14.83 21.16
C SER A 102 -11.31 14.15 22.47
N GLU A 103 -11.19 12.82 22.49
CA GLU A 103 -10.68 12.07 23.65
C GLU A 103 -9.24 12.48 24.01
N ARG A 104 -8.35 12.63 23.02
CA ARG A 104 -6.96 13.04 23.25
C ARG A 104 -6.84 14.49 23.71
N ASN A 105 -7.62 15.38 23.11
CA ASN A 105 -7.55 16.82 23.35
C ASN A 105 -8.24 17.24 24.67
N LYS A 106 -8.94 16.33 25.36
CA LYS A 106 -9.46 16.57 26.73
C LYS A 106 -8.36 16.88 27.74
N LYS A 107 -7.14 16.35 27.52
CA LYS A 107 -6.02 16.61 28.41
C LYS A 107 -5.40 17.97 28.08
N ALA A 108 -5.45 18.90 29.03
CA ALA A 108 -4.79 20.19 28.92
C ALA A 108 -3.28 20.02 28.68
N LEU A 109 -2.69 21.01 28.00
CA LEU A 109 -1.27 21.04 27.72
C LEU A 109 -0.45 21.06 29.03
N PRO A 110 0.68 20.34 29.10
CA PRO A 110 1.56 20.38 30.25
C PRO A 110 2.20 21.76 30.39
N GLN A 111 2.56 22.15 31.62
CA GLN A 111 3.31 23.38 31.86
C GLN A 111 4.70 23.30 31.19
N VAL A 112 5.04 24.33 30.44
CA VAL A 112 6.33 24.47 29.75
C VAL A 112 7.22 25.41 30.56
N MET A 113 8.48 25.03 30.82
CA MET A 113 9.44 25.93 31.46
C MET A 113 9.83 27.06 30.49
N GLY A 114 9.87 28.31 30.97
CA GLY A 114 10.18 29.50 30.15
C GLY A 114 11.65 29.65 29.74
N MET A 115 12.44 28.58 29.80
CA MET A 115 13.82 28.58 29.33
C MET A 115 13.85 28.36 27.83
N TRP A 116 14.68 29.11 27.13
CA TRP A 116 14.90 28.91 25.70
C TRP A 116 15.66 27.60 25.48
N GLY A 117 15.01 26.58 24.89
CA GLY A 117 15.66 25.30 24.59
C GLY A 117 14.69 24.15 24.35
N VAL A 118 15.24 22.99 23.99
CA VAL A 118 14.49 21.73 23.80
C VAL A 118 14.40 20.97 25.12
N ARG A 119 13.18 20.63 25.54
CA ARG A 119 12.96 19.80 26.74
C ARG A 119 13.04 18.33 26.36
N LEU A 120 14.14 17.67 26.71
CA LEU A 120 14.25 16.23 26.60
C LEU A 120 13.36 15.53 27.65
N PRO A 121 12.80 14.34 27.34
CA PRO A 121 12.26 13.45 28.36
C PRO A 121 13.29 13.12 29.45
N PRO A 122 12.86 12.60 30.61
CA PRO A 122 13.79 12.04 31.60
C PRO A 122 14.78 11.06 30.96
N GLU A 123 16.01 11.01 31.46
CA GLU A 123 17.12 10.22 30.88
C GLU A 123 16.79 8.74 30.66
N LYS A 124 15.98 8.14 31.54
CA LYS A 124 15.45 6.77 31.39
C LYS A 124 14.62 6.53 30.12
N TYR A 125 14.08 7.59 29.51
CA TYR A 125 13.35 7.57 28.24
C TYR A 125 14.14 8.20 27.10
N CYS A 126 15.40 8.57 27.32
CA CYS A 126 16.32 9.03 26.29
C CYS A 126 17.14 7.84 25.76
N LEU A 127 17.32 7.79 24.44
CA LEU A 127 18.09 6.73 23.77
C LEU A 127 19.61 6.99 23.81
N THR A 128 20.15 7.42 24.95
CA THR A 128 21.53 7.92 25.08
C THR A 128 22.48 6.99 25.83
N ALA A 129 22.01 5.94 26.50
CA ALA A 129 22.84 5.19 27.44
C ALA A 129 22.62 3.67 27.43
N LYS A 130 22.79 3.02 26.28
CA LYS A 130 23.10 1.56 26.22
C LYS A 130 24.02 1.25 25.05
N GLU A 131 25.23 0.78 25.35
CA GLU A 131 25.90 -0.19 24.50
C GLU A 131 25.05 -1.48 24.55
N TRP A 132 24.81 -2.10 23.40
CA TRP A 132 24.12 -3.40 23.34
C TRP A 132 25.12 -4.48 23.76
N ASP A 133 25.28 -4.70 25.06
CA ASP A 133 26.01 -5.86 25.58
C ASP A 133 25.01 -6.99 25.87
N LEU A 134 25.31 -8.17 25.34
CA LEU A 134 24.59 -9.40 25.67
C LEU A 134 25.30 -9.97 26.89
N ASP A 135 24.70 -9.86 28.08
CA ASP A 135 25.23 -10.55 29.26
C ASP A 135 25.27 -12.07 28.98
N GLU A 136 26.41 -12.59 28.50
CA GLU A 136 26.65 -14.02 28.22
C GLU A 136 26.92 -14.85 29.49
N ASP A 137 26.70 -14.31 30.69
CA ASP A 137 26.99 -15.01 31.94
C ASP A 137 25.74 -15.68 32.57
N HIS A 138 25.03 -16.49 31.78
CA HIS A 138 24.09 -17.50 32.32
C HIS A 138 24.62 -18.93 32.28
N THR A 139 25.95 -19.09 32.24
CA THR A 139 26.60 -20.37 32.51
C THR A 139 27.54 -20.23 33.70
N ASP A 140 27.31 -21.08 34.70
CA ASP A 140 28.21 -21.45 35.78
C ASP A 140 28.05 -20.74 37.14
N ALA A 141 27.11 -21.26 37.94
CA ALA A 141 27.35 -21.47 39.36
C ALA A 141 26.56 -22.70 39.86
N VAL A 142 27.25 -23.84 39.87
CA VAL A 142 26.98 -25.02 40.71
C VAL A 142 27.35 -24.70 42.15
#